data_AF-A0A1Y1MX25-F1
#
_entry.id   AF-A0A1Y1MX25-F1
#
_cell.length_a   1.000
_cell.length_b   1.000
_cell.length_c   1.000
_cell.angle_alpha   90.00
_cell.angle_beta   90.00
_cell.angle_gamma   90.00
#
_symmetry.space_group_name_H-M   'P 1'
#
loop_
_entity.id
_entity.type
_entity.pdbx_description
1 polymer ?
#
loop_
_entity_poly.entity_id
_entity_poly.type
_entity_poly.pdbx_seq_one_letter_code
_entity_poly.pdbx_strand_id
1 'polypeptide(L)'
;EATMNTSVDAQFAPNSEYVSSVHEMCAIVFRRYHSPLKAWDALYKLSKDYQKQKKALTILHGYSNAVIKRRKKELEDAKLHISNKEDEMGNKHRLVFLDLLLLSEVDGKPLPHNVIREEVDTFMFEGHDTTTSGISFTLYCLSKNPKVQVRIYFQSSFFTIVQDKVFTELKVIDPQG
;
A
#
# COMPACT_ATOMS: atom_id res chain seq x y z
N GLU A 1 2.97 0.38 -2.28
CA GLU A 1 4.07 1.30 -2.69
C GLU A 1 3.55 2.67 -3.12
N ALA A 2 2.72 2.75 -4.16
CA ALA A 2 2.20 4.03 -4.67
C ALA A 2 1.35 4.84 -3.66
N THR A 3 0.62 4.19 -2.76
CA THR A 3 -0.24 4.86 -1.74
C THR A 3 0.54 5.45 -0.57
N MET A 4 1.68 4.83 -0.21
CA MET A 4 2.54 5.28 0.89
C MET A 4 3.72 6.13 0.39
N ASN A 5 3.84 6.31 -0.93
CA ASN A 5 4.96 6.95 -1.62
C ASN A 5 6.33 6.41 -1.18
N THR A 6 6.38 5.11 -0.94
CA THR A 6 7.56 4.40 -0.47
C THR A 6 7.81 3.18 -1.31
N SER A 7 9.02 3.04 -1.88
CA SER A 7 9.49 1.75 -2.41
C SER A 7 9.60 0.78 -1.24
N VAL A 8 8.85 -0.31 -1.33
CA VAL A 8 8.89 -1.47 -0.47
C VAL A 8 9.39 -2.54 -1.42
N ASP A 9 10.67 -2.88 -1.43
CA ASP A 9 11.27 -3.75 -2.47
C ASP A 9 10.79 -5.22 -2.34
N ALA A 10 9.49 -5.45 -2.18
CA ALA A 10 8.84 -6.72 -1.91
C ALA A 10 8.95 -7.68 -3.10
N GLN A 11 9.05 -7.17 -4.33
CA GLN A 11 9.26 -8.00 -5.52
C GLN A 11 10.65 -8.67 -5.56
N PHE A 12 11.65 -8.08 -4.90
CA PHE A 12 13.03 -8.58 -4.87
C PHE A 12 13.35 -9.37 -3.60
N ALA A 13 12.46 -9.35 -2.60
CA ALA A 13 12.57 -10.08 -1.35
C ALA A 13 11.41 -11.10 -1.21
N PRO A 14 11.42 -12.22 -1.96
CA PRO A 14 10.34 -13.22 -1.96
C PRO A 14 10.08 -13.86 -0.59
N ASN A 15 11.04 -13.76 0.34
CA ASN A 15 10.91 -14.18 1.74
C ASN A 15 10.90 -12.97 2.70
N SER A 16 10.18 -11.89 2.37
CA SER A 16 10.10 -10.76 3.31
C SER A 16 9.46 -11.21 4.62
N GLU A 17 10.12 -10.90 5.75
CA GLU A 17 9.58 -11.17 7.08
C GLU A 17 8.22 -10.49 7.29
N TYR A 18 7.99 -9.37 6.61
CA TYR A 18 6.72 -8.66 6.60
C TYR A 18 5.59 -9.52 6.02
N VAL A 19 5.72 -10.03 4.78
CA VAL A 19 4.68 -10.86 4.14
C VAL A 19 4.43 -12.14 4.93
N SER A 20 5.49 -12.79 5.43
CA SER A 20 5.36 -13.97 6.30
C SER A 20 4.58 -13.66 7.60
N SER A 21 4.85 -12.50 8.21
CA SER A 21 4.14 -12.05 9.42
C SER A 21 2.68 -11.71 9.15
N VAL A 22 2.35 -11.15 7.98
CA VAL A 22 0.98 -10.92 7.51
C VAL A 22 0.23 -12.25 7.41
N HIS A 23 0.80 -13.24 6.71
CA HIS A 23 0.19 -14.56 6.56
C HIS A 23 -0.01 -15.27 7.91
N GLU A 24 0.97 -15.23 8.83
CA GLU A 24 0.84 -15.81 10.17
C GLU A 24 -0.28 -15.11 10.96
N MET A 25 -0.41 -13.78 10.86
CA MET A 25 -1.51 -13.06 11.50
C MET A 25 -2.88 -13.47 10.95
N CYS A 26 -3.04 -13.57 9.62
CA CYS A 26 -4.27 -14.09 9.02
C CYS A 26 -4.62 -15.49 9.54
N ALA A 27 -3.64 -16.40 9.57
CA ALA A 27 -3.83 -17.75 10.07
C ALA A 27 -4.18 -17.79 11.58
N ILE A 28 -3.63 -16.89 12.38
CA ILE A 28 -3.97 -16.74 13.81
C ILE A 28 -5.40 -16.23 13.96
N VAL A 29 -5.77 -15.17 13.24
CA VAL A 29 -7.13 -14.59 13.28
C VAL A 29 -8.17 -15.65 12.90
N PHE A 30 -7.92 -16.40 11.83
CA PHE A 30 -8.79 -17.49 11.40
C PHE A 30 -8.92 -18.60 12.47
N ARG A 31 -7.79 -19.06 13.04
CA ARG A 31 -7.79 -20.07 14.13
C ARG A 31 -8.47 -19.57 15.40
N ARG A 32 -8.40 -18.27 15.68
CA ARG A 32 -9.05 -17.65 16.83
C ARG A 32 -10.55 -17.53 16.63
N TYR A 33 -10.98 -17.12 15.44
CA TYR A 33 -12.39 -17.03 15.05
C TYR A 33 -13.13 -18.37 15.19
N HIS A 34 -12.50 -19.46 14.77
CA HIS A 34 -13.09 -20.81 14.85
C HIS A 34 -12.96 -21.50 16.22
N SER A 35 -12.42 -20.85 17.25
CA SER A 35 -12.17 -21.49 18.56
C SER A 35 -12.83 -20.72 19.71
N PRO A 36 -13.93 -21.24 20.29
CA PRO A 36 -14.62 -20.60 21.42
C PRO A 36 -13.71 -20.37 22.63
N LEU A 37 -12.77 -21.29 22.89
CA LEU A 37 -11.80 -21.18 24.00
C LEU A 37 -10.82 -20.02 23.81
N LYS A 38 -10.48 -19.67 22.56
CA LYS A 38 -9.58 -18.55 22.23
C LYS A 38 -10.32 -17.22 22.11
N ALA A 39 -11.66 -17.22 22.18
CA ALA A 39 -12.44 -15.99 22.28
C ALA A 39 -12.17 -15.29 23.62
N TRP A 40 -11.90 -16.06 24.69
CA TRP A 40 -11.57 -15.52 26.00
C TRP A 40 -10.12 -15.02 26.03
N ASP A 41 -9.93 -13.70 26.16
CA ASP A 41 -8.62 -13.05 26.10
C ASP A 41 -7.60 -13.62 27.10
N ALA A 42 -8.04 -13.91 28.33
CA ALA A 42 -7.16 -14.47 29.36
C ALA A 42 -6.61 -15.85 28.95
N LEU A 43 -7.48 -16.72 28.45
CA LEU A 43 -7.09 -18.05 27.96
C LEU A 43 -6.24 -17.96 26.69
N TYR A 44 -6.57 -17.00 25.82
CA TYR A 44 -5.81 -16.78 24.60
C TYR A 44 -4.37 -16.33 24.88
N LYS A 45 -4.16 -15.44 25.87
CA LYS A 45 -2.82 -14.98 26.29
C LYS A 45 -1.92 -16.12 26.77
N LEU A 46 -2.48 -17.22 27.26
CA LEU A 46 -1.75 -18.43 27.67
C LEU A 46 -1.41 -19.36 26.50
N SER A 47 -1.96 -19.13 25.32
CA SER A 47 -1.75 -19.98 24.15
C SER A 47 -0.43 -19.67 23.44
N LYS A 48 0.09 -20.68 22.71
CA LYS A 48 1.25 -20.49 21.81
C LYS A 48 0.93 -19.53 20.67
N ASP A 49 -0.33 -19.43 20.26
CA ASP A 49 -0.76 -18.52 19.19
C ASP A 49 -0.58 -17.06 19.60
N TYR A 50 -0.82 -16.71 20.86
CA TYR A 50 -0.56 -15.37 21.36
C TYR A 50 0.94 -14.99 21.28
N GLN A 51 1.84 -15.93 21.55
CA GLN A 51 3.28 -15.68 21.41
C GLN A 51 3.66 -15.44 19.95
N LYS A 52 3.09 -16.20 19.01
CA LYS A 52 3.30 -16.00 17.58
C LYS A 52 2.73 -14.65 17.11
N GLN A 53 1.52 -14.30 17.54
CA GLN A 53 0.91 -13.00 17.27
C GLN A 53 1.80 -11.86 17.74
N LYS A 54 2.36 -11.92 18.95
CA LYS A 54 3.22 -10.86 19.48
C LYS A 54 4.48 -10.67 18.62
N LYS A 55 5.09 -11.76 18.15
CA LYS A 55 6.25 -11.70 17.25
C LYS A 55 5.88 -11.08 15.91
N ALA A 56 4.82 -11.57 15.28
CA ALA A 56 4.33 -11.05 14.00
C ALA A 56 3.99 -9.56 14.09
N LEU A 57 3.24 -9.14 15.11
CA LEU A 57 2.89 -7.72 15.34
C LEU A 57 4.12 -6.84 15.57
N THR A 58 5.18 -7.36 16.21
CA THR A 58 6.42 -6.60 16.39
C THR A 58 7.06 -6.26 15.02
N ILE A 59 7.07 -7.23 14.11
CA ILE A 59 7.60 -7.05 12.75
C ILE A 59 6.70 -6.10 11.95
N LEU A 60 5.39 -6.33 11.95
CA LEU A 60 4.42 -5.50 11.22
C LEU A 60 4.47 -4.04 11.67
N HIS A 61 4.35 -3.77 12.97
CA HIS A 61 4.45 -2.41 13.48
C HIS A 61 5.84 -1.81 13.24
N GLY A 62 6.91 -2.60 13.33
CA GLY A 62 8.26 -2.14 13.02
C GLY A 62 8.37 -1.62 11.59
N TYR A 63 7.75 -2.32 10.65
CA TYR A 63 7.69 -1.94 9.25
C TYR A 63 6.92 -0.63 9.03
N SER A 64 5.68 -0.55 9.54
CA SER A 64 4.85 0.65 9.39
C SER A 64 5.47 1.88 10.05
N ASN A 65 6.08 1.71 11.22
CA ASN A 65 6.83 2.79 11.87
C ASN A 65 8.02 3.27 11.02
N ALA A 66 8.74 2.36 10.35
CA ALA A 66 9.85 2.73 9.48
C ALA A 66 9.37 3.53 8.25
N VAL A 67 8.25 3.12 7.65
CA VAL A 67 7.58 3.83 6.54
C VAL A 67 7.16 5.24 6.97
N ILE A 68 6.45 5.36 8.09
CA ILE A 68 5.99 6.65 8.64
C ILE A 68 7.18 7.57 8.94
N LYS A 69 8.21 7.04 9.62
CA LYS A 69 9.40 7.82 9.99
C LYS A 69 10.14 8.33 8.75
N ARG A 70 10.33 7.48 7.74
CA ARG A 70 10.97 7.87 6.49
C ARG A 70 10.17 8.98 5.81
N ARG A 71 8.86 8.79 5.64
CA ARG A 71 8.03 9.76 4.93
C ARG A 71 7.93 11.10 5.65
N LYS A 72 7.84 11.08 6.98
CA LYS A 72 7.86 12.29 7.81
C LYS A 72 9.15 13.09 7.60
N LYS A 73 10.29 12.42 7.57
CA LYS A 73 11.58 13.06 7.29
C LYS A 73 11.63 13.69 5.89
N GLU A 74 11.18 12.97 4.87
CA GLU A 74 11.10 13.50 3.50
C GLU A 74 10.21 14.75 3.40
N LEU A 75 9.09 14.78 4.14
CA LEU A 75 8.21 15.95 4.20
C LEU A 75 8.84 17.14 4.94
N GLU A 76 9.59 16.90 6.01
CA GLU A 76 10.33 17.93 6.73
C GLU A 76 11.43 18.54 5.84
N ASP A 77 12.21 17.69 5.16
CA ASP A 77 13.24 18.10 4.21
C ASP A 77 12.65 18.90 3.03
N ALA A 78 11.49 18.48 2.50
CA ALA A 78 10.78 19.20 1.44
C ALA A 78 10.25 20.57 1.91
N LYS A 79 9.71 20.68 3.14
CA LYS A 79 9.25 21.96 3.70
C LYS A 79 10.41 22.94 3.92
N LEU A 80 11.59 22.45 4.32
CA LEU A 80 12.81 23.27 4.44
C LEU A 80 13.27 23.83 3.08
N HIS A 81 13.02 23.11 1.99
CA HIS A 81 13.30 23.59 0.63
C HIS A 81 12.25 24.59 0.11
N ILE A 82 10.97 24.44 0.46
CA ILE A 82 9.88 25.37 0.09
C ILE A 82 9.98 26.69 0.88
N SER A 83 10.40 26.66 2.16
CA SER A 83 10.58 27.91 2.93
C SER A 83 11.71 28.82 2.40
N ASN A 84 12.57 28.32 1.50
CA ASN A 84 13.65 29.09 0.88
C ASN A 84 13.34 29.55 -0.56
N LYS A 85 12.18 29.15 -1.11
CA LYS A 85 11.67 29.62 -2.40
C LYS A 85 10.15 29.71 -2.29
N GLU A 86 9.66 30.93 -2.11
CA GLU A 86 8.24 31.23 -2.26
C GLU A 86 7.79 30.70 -3.63
N ASP A 87 7.06 29.59 -3.64
CA ASP A 87 6.58 28.96 -4.87
C ASP A 87 5.43 29.80 -5.44
N GLU A 88 5.79 30.72 -6.34
CA GLU A 88 4.88 31.52 -7.18
C GLU A 88 4.01 30.68 -8.15
N MET A 89 4.16 29.34 -8.19
CA MET A 89 3.66 28.54 -9.31
C MET A 89 2.41 27.68 -9.03
N GLY A 90 1.73 27.80 -7.88
CA GLY A 90 0.39 27.21 -7.67
C GLY A 90 0.25 25.70 -7.92
N ASN A 91 1.35 24.96 -8.01
CA ASN A 91 1.35 23.52 -8.30
C ASN A 91 0.89 22.77 -7.06
N LYS A 92 -0.40 22.42 -7.04
CA LYS A 92 -1.02 21.65 -5.97
C LYS A 92 -0.38 20.26 -5.93
N HIS A 93 0.64 20.10 -5.08
CA HIS A 93 1.31 18.82 -4.88
C HIS A 93 0.24 17.77 -4.54
N ARG A 94 0.09 16.74 -5.37
CA ARG A 94 -0.93 15.72 -5.16
C ARG A 94 -0.54 14.92 -3.93
N LEU A 95 -1.19 15.20 -2.80
CA LEU A 95 -0.98 14.48 -1.55
C LEU A 95 -1.43 13.02 -1.74
N VAL A 96 -0.54 12.08 -1.42
CA VAL A 96 -0.90 10.67 -1.28
C VAL A 96 -1.47 10.41 0.11
N PHE A 97 -2.03 9.21 0.33
CA PHE A 97 -2.73 8.86 1.58
C PHE A 97 -1.91 9.13 2.85
N LEU A 98 -0.64 8.69 2.90
CA LEU A 98 0.21 8.90 4.07
C LEU A 98 0.52 10.39 4.30
N ASP A 99 0.68 11.17 3.24
CA ASP A 99 0.90 12.62 3.34
C ASP A 99 -0.32 13.32 3.92
N LEU A 100 -1.52 12.88 3.54
CA LEU A 100 -2.76 13.38 4.11
C LEU A 100 -2.82 13.11 5.62
N LEU A 101 -2.52 11.89 6.06
CA LEU A 101 -2.50 11.57 7.50
C LEU A 101 -1.46 12.38 8.27
N LEU A 102 -0.26 12.58 7.71
CA LEU A 102 0.83 13.31 8.37
C LEU A 102 0.59 14.82 8.44
N LEU A 103 -0.19 15.38 7.51
CA LEU A 103 -0.53 16.79 7.45
C LEU A 103 -1.90 17.11 8.08
N SER A 104 -2.68 16.09 8.44
CA SER A 104 -4.01 16.27 9.02
C SER A 104 -3.93 16.67 10.49
N GLU A 105 -4.85 17.56 10.88
CA GLU A 105 -5.03 18.03 12.25
C GLU A 105 -6.49 17.90 12.67
N VAL A 106 -6.73 17.58 13.94
CA VAL A 106 -8.04 17.55 14.59
C VAL A 106 -7.97 18.52 15.77
N ASP A 107 -8.88 19.49 15.82
CA ASP A 107 -8.89 20.57 16.81
C ASP A 107 -7.56 21.35 16.91
N GLY A 108 -6.90 21.55 15.75
CA GLY A 108 -5.60 22.23 15.65
C GLY A 108 -4.43 21.43 16.21
N LYS A 109 -4.60 20.11 16.44
CA LYS A 109 -3.55 19.21 16.88
C LYS A 109 -3.28 18.14 15.83
N PRO A 110 -2.01 17.78 15.58
CA PRO A 110 -1.68 16.70 14.67
C PRO A 110 -2.23 15.37 15.17
N LEU A 111 -2.55 14.47 14.24
CA LEU A 111 -2.98 13.12 14.57
C LEU A 111 -1.91 12.41 15.42
N PRO A 112 -2.31 11.65 16.45
CA PRO A 112 -1.36 10.93 17.29
C PRO A 112 -0.76 9.76 16.51
N HIS A 113 0.52 9.46 16.80
CA HIS A 113 1.31 8.48 16.05
C HIS A 113 0.67 7.08 16.00
N ASN A 114 -0.03 6.67 17.07
CA ASN A 114 -0.71 5.37 17.11
C ASN A 114 -1.84 5.28 16.09
N VAL A 115 -2.64 6.33 15.92
CA VAL A 115 -3.75 6.37 14.95
C VAL A 115 -3.20 6.34 13.54
N ILE A 116 -2.16 7.15 13.25
CA ILE A 116 -1.49 7.12 11.94
C ILE A 116 -0.96 5.72 11.64
N ARG A 117 -0.31 5.07 12.62
CA ARG A 117 0.20 3.70 12.46
C ARG A 117 -0.92 2.71 12.20
N GLU A 118 -2.02 2.77 12.94
CA GLU A 118 -3.17 1.85 12.79
C GLU A 118 -3.81 1.98 11.40
N GLU A 119 -3.97 3.20 10.88
CA GLU A 119 -4.45 3.44 9.52
C GLU A 119 -3.45 2.93 8.46
N VAL A 120 -2.15 3.17 8.68
CA VAL A 120 -1.09 2.67 7.78
C VAL A 120 -1.06 1.13 7.76
N ASP A 121 -1.13 0.49 8.93
CA ASP A 121 -1.18 -0.98 9.07
C ASP A 121 -2.38 -1.54 8.29
N THR A 122 -3.55 -0.92 8.44
CA THR A 122 -4.79 -1.34 7.77
C THR A 122 -4.66 -1.22 6.25
N PHE A 123 -4.25 -0.07 5.74
CA PHE A 123 -4.08 0.14 4.30
C PHE A 123 -3.01 -0.74 3.67
N MET A 124 -1.90 -0.99 4.39
CA MET A 124 -0.83 -1.85 3.91
C MET A 124 -1.21 -3.33 3.91
N PHE A 125 -2.09 -3.76 4.81
CA PHE A 125 -2.64 -5.10 4.86
C PHE A 125 -3.70 -5.32 3.76
N GLU A 126 -4.74 -4.49 3.75
CA GLU A 126 -5.90 -4.68 2.86
C GLU A 126 -5.57 -4.46 1.40
N GLY A 127 -4.70 -3.49 1.10
CA GLY A 127 -4.42 -3.06 -0.27
C GLY A 127 -3.66 -4.10 -1.11
N HIS A 128 -2.93 -5.02 -0.50
CA HIS A 128 -2.05 -5.96 -1.20
C HIS A 128 -2.63 -7.37 -1.35
N ASP A 129 -3.15 -7.97 -0.27
CA ASP A 129 -3.51 -9.39 -0.30
C ASP A 129 -4.79 -9.64 -1.10
N THR A 130 -5.74 -8.70 -1.01
CA THR A 130 -7.01 -8.76 -1.76
C THR A 130 -6.80 -8.58 -3.26
N THR A 131 -5.96 -7.62 -3.65
CA THR A 131 -5.65 -7.31 -5.05
C THR A 131 -4.81 -8.42 -5.69
N THR A 132 -3.80 -8.93 -4.98
CA THR A 132 -3.03 -10.12 -5.41
C THR A 132 -3.94 -11.30 -5.69
N SER A 133 -4.84 -11.63 -4.75
CA SER A 133 -5.81 -12.72 -4.93
C SER A 133 -6.72 -12.47 -6.14
N GLY A 134 -7.26 -11.25 -6.28
CA GLY A 134 -8.12 -10.88 -7.40
C GLY A 134 -7.42 -11.03 -8.76
N ILE A 135 -6.18 -10.59 -8.87
CA ILE A 135 -5.37 -10.74 -10.09
C ILE A 135 -5.09 -12.22 -10.36
N SER A 136 -4.68 -12.99 -9.36
CA SER A 136 -4.40 -14.42 -9.52
C SER A 136 -5.63 -15.20 -10.01
N PHE A 137 -6.80 -14.96 -9.42
CA PHE A 137 -8.05 -15.59 -9.87
C PHE A 137 -8.47 -15.12 -11.26
N THR A 138 -8.29 -13.85 -11.57
CA THR A 138 -8.58 -13.31 -12.90
C THR A 138 -7.71 -14.00 -13.96
N LEU A 139 -6.40 -14.09 -13.73
CA LEU A 139 -5.48 -14.79 -14.63
C LEU A 139 -5.81 -16.27 -14.76
N TYR A 140 -6.17 -16.93 -13.66
CA TYR A 140 -6.63 -18.32 -13.67
C TYR A 140 -7.88 -18.48 -14.56
N CYS A 141 -8.91 -17.65 -14.38
CA CYS A 141 -10.12 -17.67 -15.18
C CYS A 141 -9.83 -17.38 -16.67
N LEU A 142 -8.93 -16.47 -16.98
CA LEU A 142 -8.51 -16.17 -18.35
C LEU A 142 -7.82 -17.37 -19.01
N SER A 143 -6.94 -18.06 -18.29
CA SER A 143 -6.24 -19.26 -18.80
C SER A 143 -7.20 -20.39 -19.21
N LYS A 144 -8.38 -20.46 -18.57
CA LYS A 144 -9.43 -21.43 -18.88
C LYS A 144 -10.36 -20.98 -20.00
N ASN A 145 -10.28 -19.72 -20.45
CA ASN A 145 -11.17 -19.13 -21.45
C ASN A 145 -10.40 -18.43 -22.57
N PRO A 146 -9.79 -19.19 -23.51
CA PRO A 146 -8.90 -18.65 -24.55
C PRO A 146 -9.56 -17.56 -25.42
N LYS A 147 -10.86 -17.68 -25.72
CA LYS A 147 -11.61 -16.68 -26.50
C LYS A 147 -11.66 -15.31 -25.80
N VAL A 148 -11.84 -15.31 -24.48
CA VAL A 148 -11.87 -14.08 -23.67
C VAL A 148 -10.46 -13.51 -23.52
N GLN A 149 -9.47 -14.37 -23.30
CA GLN A 149 -8.07 -13.97 -23.21
C GLN A 149 -7.58 -13.29 -24.50
N VAL A 150 -7.87 -13.87 -25.68
CA VAL A 150 -7.50 -13.27 -26.98
C VAL A 150 -8.21 -11.93 -27.20
N ARG A 151 -9.48 -11.82 -26.83
CA ARG A 151 -10.23 -10.56 -26.95
C ARG A 151 -9.61 -9.45 -26.09
N ILE A 152 -9.28 -9.76 -24.83
CA ILE A 152 -8.65 -8.79 -23.92
C ILE A 152 -7.26 -8.41 -24.43
N TYR A 153 -6.46 -9.38 -24.89
CA TYR A 153 -5.14 -9.11 -25.47
C TYR A 153 -5.25 -8.15 -26.66
N PHE A 154 -6.14 -8.44 -27.61
CA PHE A 154 -6.32 -7.60 -28.80
C PHE A 154 -6.80 -6.18 -28.43
N GLN A 155 -7.75 -6.07 -27.50
CA GLN A 155 -8.24 -4.78 -27.02
C GLN A 155 -7.14 -3.97 -26.32
N SER A 156 -6.32 -4.61 -25.48
CA SER A 156 -5.18 -3.97 -24.82
C SER A 156 -4.13 -3.51 -25.83
N SER A 157 -3.75 -4.37 -26.78
CA SER A 157 -2.81 -4.00 -27.86
C SER A 157 -3.33 -2.84 -28.70
N PHE A 158 -4.62 -2.85 -29.05
CA PHE A 158 -5.26 -1.76 -29.78
C PHE A 158 -5.22 -0.45 -28.99
N PHE A 159 -5.56 -0.48 -27.69
CA PHE A 159 -5.51 0.70 -26.84
C PHE A 159 -4.09 1.28 -26.72
N THR A 160 -3.06 0.43 -26.55
CA THR A 160 -1.65 0.87 -26.53
C THR A 160 -1.25 1.54 -27.85
N ILE A 161 -1.61 0.96 -28.99
CA ILE A 161 -1.31 1.54 -30.31
C ILE A 161 -2.03 2.89 -30.50
N VAL A 162 -3.27 3.01 -30.04
CA VAL A 162 -4.02 4.28 -30.09
C VAL A 162 -3.38 5.32 -29.19
N GLN A 163 -2.98 4.97 -27.97
CA GLN A 163 -2.26 5.90 -27.09
C GLN A 163 -0.95 6.36 -27.71
N ASP A 164 -0.14 5.46 -28.27
CA ASP A 164 1.13 5.82 -28.92
C ASP A 164 0.91 6.74 -30.14
N LYS A 165 -0.12 6.49 -30.96
CA LYS A 165 -0.46 7.36 -32.09
C LYS A 165 -0.93 8.75 -31.63
N VAL A 166 -1.81 8.81 -30.62
CA VAL A 166 -2.26 10.08 -30.04
C VAL A 166 -1.09 10.84 -29.40
N PHE A 167 -0.17 10.16 -28.72
CA PHE A 167 1.02 10.77 -28.14
C PHE A 167 1.99 11.29 -29.21
N THR A 168 2.08 10.60 -30.35
CA THR A 168 2.89 11.02 -31.50
C THR A 168 2.27 12.22 -32.20
N GLU A 169 0.94 12.25 -32.40
CA GLU A 169 0.24 13.40 -32.97
C GLU A 169 0.30 14.63 -32.06
N LEU A 170 0.20 14.47 -30.74
CA LEU A 170 0.35 15.58 -29.78
C LEU A 170 1.78 16.18 -29.81
N LYS A 171 2.83 15.36 -30.01
CA LYS A 171 4.21 15.85 -30.19
C LYS A 171 4.45 16.56 -31.53
N VAL A 172 3.61 16.30 -32.54
CA VAL A 172 3.68 16.98 -33.85
C VAL A 172 2.96 18.34 -33.80
N ILE A 173 2.02 18.53 -32.87
CA ILE A 173 1.25 19.78 -32.72
C ILE A 173 1.96 20.81 -31.84
N ASP A 174 3.01 20.43 -31.09
CA ASP A 174 3.82 21.38 -30.31
C ASP A 174 5.31 21.42 -30.72
N PRO A 175 5.66 21.99 -31.90
CA PRO A 175 7.05 22.29 -32.24
C PRO A 175 7.51 23.67 -31.73
N GLN A 176 6.62 24.55 -31.25
CA GLN A 176 6.97 25.90 -30.79
C GLN A 176 6.01 26.39 -29.68
N GLY A 177 6.48 26.25 -28.45
CA GLY A 177 5.93 26.80 -27.21
C GLY A 177 6.88 26.55 -26.04
#